data_AF-A0AAW8NKB6-F1
#
_entry.id   AF-A0AAW8NKB6-F1
#
_cell.length_a   1.000
_cell.length_b   1.000
_cell.length_c   1.000
_cell.angle_alpha   90.00
_cell.angle_beta   90.00
_cell.angle_gamma   90.00
#
_symmetry.space_group_name_H-M   'P 1'
#
loop_
_entity.id
_entity.type
_entity.pdbx_description
1 polymer ?
#
loop_
_entity_poly.entity_id
_entity_poly.type
_entity_poly.pdbx_seq_one_letter_code
_entity_poly.pdbx_strand_id
1 'polypeptide(L)'
;MNHNKRVKANIEQIKANVEAATTEAQLIEIVESVKHHPGPLDYNDKLPSILMWLLLAFSCYGILVNYVYPQFTSSLVHLVFDVIESSVYWLPTISAPLLVSYLERQGKCVPLFRSISRPWLRMAAIAACPLLVANIFPQWHLAYWFVFEKLIQLISLNGQIKIPINLALLAGVIVPILWVWLRMRKHWRESVSDRIYHLDILHDNNLTQVKIIPEAKSKALEAQFKEFHRGNHRRTIDAFYEGQYQGKAHSFQFNLYHFHYVIKRRETDTDANGKTTRTTVYDHYHRYGLLFDFPYVKSVALDADGLPAIKGNKYTDASNAFNQSFKVVCQHKMQAAKLLKPATVEKFLELKGAYRRLVFEVNANGKCCLAIDDDDLLTLRRQYGLASPTEFAEELAGRSELKKLNHLLEAVEQLMRLSDNNFR
;
A
#
# COMPACT_ATOMS: atom_id res chain seq x y z
N MET A 1 -2.72 13.43 -36.43
CA MET A 1 -2.96 12.54 -35.26
C MET A 1 -3.44 13.38 -34.08
N ASN A 2 -4.57 13.07 -33.44
CA ASN A 2 -5.14 13.84 -32.31
C ASN A 2 -4.06 14.04 -31.19
N HIS A 3 -3.92 15.24 -30.61
CA HIS A 3 -2.94 15.60 -29.58
C HIS A 3 -2.77 14.52 -28.50
N ASN A 4 -3.90 14.09 -27.91
CA ASN A 4 -3.89 13.08 -26.85
C ASN A 4 -3.46 11.68 -27.33
N LYS A 5 -3.60 11.37 -28.62
CA LYS A 5 -3.06 10.13 -29.21
C LYS A 5 -1.53 10.21 -29.34
N ARG A 6 -0.99 11.37 -29.71
CA ARG A 6 0.47 11.61 -29.76
C ARG A 6 1.09 11.52 -28.37
N VAL A 7 0.51 12.19 -27.38
CA VAL A 7 0.96 12.12 -25.97
C VAL A 7 0.97 10.68 -25.47
N LYS A 8 -0.10 9.92 -25.72
CA LYS A 8 -0.17 8.51 -25.33
C LYS A 8 0.96 7.68 -25.97
N ALA A 9 1.19 7.85 -27.28
CA ALA A 9 2.25 7.12 -27.97
C ALA A 9 3.64 7.45 -27.41
N ASN A 10 3.92 8.73 -27.13
CA ASN A 10 5.19 9.16 -26.54
C ASN A 10 5.40 8.55 -25.15
N ILE A 11 4.37 8.58 -24.29
CA ILE A 11 4.45 8.00 -22.93
C ILE A 11 4.66 6.49 -22.98
N GLU A 12 3.96 5.78 -23.86
CA GLU A 12 4.16 4.33 -24.01
C GLU A 12 5.56 3.99 -24.55
N GLN A 13 6.12 4.83 -25.44
CA GLN A 13 7.51 4.68 -25.87
C GLN A 13 8.49 4.89 -24.72
N ILE A 14 8.30 5.93 -23.89
CA ILE A 14 9.13 6.17 -22.70
C ILE A 14 9.08 4.97 -21.76
N LYS A 15 7.88 4.43 -21.47
CA LYS A 15 7.73 3.23 -20.64
C LYS A 15 8.45 2.02 -21.24
N ALA A 16 8.32 1.81 -22.55
CA ALA A 16 9.01 0.72 -23.24
C ALA A 16 10.53 0.86 -23.14
N ASN A 17 11.06 2.09 -23.26
CA ASN A 17 12.48 2.37 -23.09
C ASN A 17 12.94 2.10 -21.65
N VAL A 18 12.14 2.47 -20.65
CA VAL A 18 12.44 2.17 -19.22
C VAL A 18 12.51 0.67 -18.99
N GLU A 19 11.58 -0.11 -19.50
CA GLU A 19 11.60 -1.58 -19.35
C GLU A 19 12.73 -2.25 -20.15
N ALA A 20 13.25 -1.60 -21.19
CA ALA A 20 14.36 -2.08 -21.99
C ALA A 20 15.74 -1.68 -21.43
N ALA A 21 15.78 -0.74 -20.47
CA ALA A 21 17.02 -0.29 -19.87
C ALA A 21 17.66 -1.41 -19.04
N THR A 22 18.95 -1.63 -19.25
CA THR A 22 19.76 -2.63 -18.55
C THR A 22 20.87 -2.01 -17.70
N THR A 23 21.01 -0.68 -17.75
CA THR A 23 22.06 0.07 -17.04
C THR A 23 21.51 1.39 -16.50
N GLU A 24 22.12 1.88 -15.42
CA GLU A 24 21.85 3.20 -14.83
C GLU A 24 22.00 4.34 -15.85
N ALA A 25 23.07 4.33 -16.66
CA ALA A 25 23.31 5.35 -17.67
C ALA A 25 22.14 5.48 -18.68
N GLN A 26 21.52 4.36 -19.05
CA GLN A 26 20.33 4.36 -19.92
C GLN A 26 19.10 4.93 -19.20
N LEU A 27 18.93 4.68 -17.91
CA LEU A 27 17.85 5.26 -17.11
C LEU A 27 18.00 6.78 -17.03
N ILE A 28 19.22 7.27 -16.80
CA ILE A 28 19.54 8.71 -16.80
C ILE A 28 19.26 9.32 -18.18
N GLU A 29 19.72 8.70 -19.27
CA GLU A 29 19.45 9.17 -20.64
C GLU A 29 17.94 9.26 -20.92
N ILE A 30 17.15 8.31 -20.42
CA ILE A 30 15.69 8.38 -20.54
C ILE A 30 15.12 9.58 -19.78
N VAL A 31 15.58 9.85 -18.56
CA VAL A 31 15.15 11.04 -17.79
C VAL A 31 15.52 12.33 -18.53
N GLU A 32 16.72 12.42 -19.09
CA GLU A 32 17.16 13.56 -19.90
C GLU A 32 16.33 13.71 -21.19
N SER A 33 15.96 12.59 -21.83
CA SER A 33 15.11 12.60 -23.01
C SER A 33 13.71 13.16 -22.73
N VAL A 34 13.20 12.98 -21.50
CA VAL A 34 11.91 13.55 -21.06
C VAL A 34 12.00 15.06 -20.90
N LYS A 35 13.14 15.58 -20.42
CA LYS A 35 13.41 17.03 -20.29
C LYS A 35 13.42 17.72 -21.66
N HIS A 36 14.05 17.09 -22.65
CA HIS A 36 14.23 17.64 -24.00
C HIS A 36 13.27 17.03 -25.04
N HIS A 37 12.17 16.44 -24.59
CA HIS A 37 11.29 15.68 -25.47
C HIS A 37 10.66 16.58 -26.56
N PRO A 38 10.83 16.28 -27.86
CA PRO A 38 10.39 17.16 -28.95
C PRO A 38 8.87 17.20 -29.15
N GLY A 39 8.15 16.22 -28.61
CA GLY A 39 6.69 16.10 -28.70
C GLY A 39 5.95 16.41 -27.39
N PRO A 40 4.61 16.54 -27.43
CA PRO A 40 3.83 16.81 -26.24
C PRO A 40 3.82 15.61 -25.28
N LEU A 41 3.91 15.90 -23.98
CA LEU A 41 3.85 14.92 -22.89
C LEU A 41 2.68 15.15 -21.92
N ASP A 42 1.99 16.29 -22.07
CA ASP A 42 0.83 16.64 -21.25
C ASP A 42 -0.46 16.48 -22.04
N TYR A 43 -1.39 15.71 -21.46
CA TYR A 43 -2.72 15.52 -22.02
C TYR A 43 -3.51 16.83 -21.97
N ASN A 44 -4.25 17.11 -23.06
CA ASN A 44 -5.27 18.15 -23.06
C ASN A 44 -6.60 17.51 -22.64
N ASP A 45 -6.89 17.57 -21.35
CA ASP A 45 -8.06 16.92 -20.75
C ASP A 45 -9.20 17.90 -20.38
N LYS A 46 -9.17 19.13 -20.92
CA LYS A 46 -10.22 20.16 -20.66
C LYS A 46 -11.62 19.64 -20.97
N LEU A 47 -11.83 19.06 -22.15
CA LEU A 47 -13.14 18.53 -22.57
C LEU A 47 -13.62 17.36 -21.71
N PRO A 48 -12.81 16.29 -21.48
CA PRO A 48 -13.17 15.24 -20.53
C PRO A 48 -13.47 15.74 -19.11
N SER A 49 -12.73 16.73 -18.61
CA SER A 49 -12.98 17.32 -17.30
C SER A 49 -14.31 18.08 -17.25
N ILE A 50 -14.62 18.87 -18.29
CA ILE A 50 -15.93 19.53 -18.41
C ILE A 50 -17.04 18.48 -18.46
N LEU A 51 -16.89 17.43 -19.26
CA LEU A 51 -17.86 16.34 -19.35
C LEU A 51 -18.06 15.65 -17.99
N MET A 52 -16.99 15.38 -17.24
CA MET A 52 -17.07 14.81 -15.89
C MET A 52 -17.93 15.68 -14.97
N TRP A 53 -17.70 16.99 -14.97
CA TRP A 53 -18.48 17.92 -14.15
C TRP A 53 -19.94 18.04 -14.60
N LEU A 54 -20.20 18.03 -15.91
CA LEU A 54 -21.55 18.00 -16.46
C LEU A 54 -22.30 16.72 -16.09
N LEU A 55 -21.65 15.56 -16.17
CA LEU A 55 -22.22 14.28 -15.75
C LEU A 55 -22.50 14.23 -14.26
N LEU A 56 -21.60 14.78 -13.44
CA LEU A 56 -21.83 14.89 -12.00
C LEU A 56 -23.02 15.80 -11.70
N ALA A 57 -23.09 16.97 -12.33
CA ALA A 57 -24.23 17.89 -12.18
C ALA A 57 -25.54 17.24 -12.65
N PHE A 58 -25.52 16.53 -13.78
CA PHE A 58 -26.66 15.79 -14.31
C PHE A 58 -27.12 14.68 -13.34
N SER A 59 -26.18 13.93 -12.78
CA SER A 59 -26.45 12.86 -11.81
C SER A 59 -27.07 13.43 -10.53
N CYS A 60 -26.44 14.43 -9.93
CA CYS A 60 -26.96 15.09 -8.72
C CYS A 60 -28.36 15.67 -8.97
N TYR A 61 -28.54 16.41 -10.06
CA TYR A 61 -29.82 17.02 -10.40
C TYR A 61 -30.91 15.96 -10.63
N GLY A 62 -30.62 14.91 -11.40
CA GLY A 62 -31.58 13.84 -11.66
C GLY A 62 -32.00 13.08 -10.40
N ILE A 63 -31.06 12.83 -9.48
CA ILE A 63 -31.36 12.21 -8.18
C ILE A 63 -32.29 13.12 -7.35
N LEU A 64 -31.98 14.42 -7.28
CA LEU A 64 -32.77 15.39 -6.49
C LEU A 64 -34.19 15.59 -7.03
N VAL A 65 -34.37 15.66 -8.35
CA VAL A 65 -35.71 15.79 -8.94
C VAL A 65 -36.56 14.56 -8.69
N ASN A 66 -35.99 13.35 -8.79
CA ASN A 66 -36.72 12.12 -8.50
C ASN A 66 -37.06 11.96 -7.01
N TYR A 67 -36.29 12.58 -6.12
CA TYR A 67 -36.62 12.63 -4.70
C TYR A 67 -37.89 13.46 -4.43
N VAL A 68 -37.99 14.66 -5.02
CA VAL A 68 -39.16 15.56 -4.83
C VAL A 68 -40.37 15.13 -5.65
N TYR A 69 -40.15 14.54 -6.83
CA TYR A 69 -41.21 14.03 -7.70
C TYR A 69 -40.99 12.53 -7.98
N PRO A 70 -41.28 11.65 -6.99
CA PRO A 70 -41.04 10.22 -7.13
C PRO A 70 -41.81 9.63 -8.31
N GLN A 71 -41.08 9.03 -9.24
CA GLN A 71 -41.65 8.30 -10.39
C GLN A 71 -41.32 6.81 -10.37
N PHE A 72 -40.35 6.40 -9.53
CA PHE A 72 -39.84 5.03 -9.45
C PHE A 72 -39.52 4.67 -8.00
N THR A 73 -39.89 3.46 -7.59
CA THR A 73 -39.56 2.89 -6.29
C THR A 73 -38.76 1.60 -6.50
N SER A 74 -37.53 1.58 -5.98
CA SER A 74 -36.68 0.38 -5.92
C SER A 74 -35.84 0.43 -4.65
N SER A 75 -35.38 -0.72 -4.16
CA SER A 75 -34.57 -0.79 -2.93
C SER A 75 -33.30 0.06 -2.98
N LEU A 76 -32.66 0.19 -4.15
CA LEU A 76 -31.48 1.04 -4.34
C LEU A 76 -31.84 2.54 -4.27
N VAL A 77 -33.00 2.91 -4.81
CA VAL A 77 -33.52 4.29 -4.73
C VAL A 77 -33.85 4.67 -3.30
N HIS A 78 -34.39 3.75 -2.49
CA HIS A 78 -34.63 3.99 -1.07
C HIS A 78 -33.35 4.33 -0.31
N LEU A 79 -32.26 3.57 -0.51
CA LEU A 79 -30.98 3.89 0.15
C LEU A 79 -30.47 5.29 -0.23
N VAL A 80 -30.56 5.67 -1.50
CA VAL A 80 -30.16 7.00 -1.96
C VAL A 80 -31.03 8.08 -1.34
N PHE A 81 -32.35 7.83 -1.22
CA PHE A 81 -33.29 8.76 -0.62
C PHE A 81 -33.09 8.88 0.89
N ASP A 82 -32.79 7.81 1.60
CA ASP A 82 -32.46 7.84 3.05
C ASP A 82 -31.23 8.73 3.33
N VAL A 83 -30.22 8.68 2.43
CA VAL A 83 -29.04 9.55 2.51
C VAL A 83 -29.40 11.02 2.29
N ILE A 84 -30.33 11.29 1.35
CA ILE A 84 -30.85 12.63 1.09
C ILE A 84 -31.69 13.11 2.27
N GLU A 85 -32.57 12.29 2.83
CA GLU A 85 -33.35 12.60 4.03
C GLU A 85 -32.46 12.95 5.22
N SER A 86 -31.38 12.18 5.39
CA SER A 86 -30.39 12.42 6.44
C SER A 86 -29.52 13.67 6.20
N SER A 87 -29.60 14.32 5.03
CA SER A 87 -28.78 15.49 4.68
C SER A 87 -29.00 16.70 5.57
N VAL A 88 -30.19 16.81 6.18
CA VAL A 88 -30.50 17.82 7.21
C VAL A 88 -29.49 17.80 8.38
N TYR A 89 -28.86 16.64 8.63
CA TYR A 89 -27.86 16.46 9.68
C TYR A 89 -26.43 16.58 9.13
N TRP A 90 -26.09 15.82 8.08
CA TRP A 90 -24.69 15.73 7.64
C TRP A 90 -24.25 16.93 6.78
N LEU A 91 -25.12 17.50 5.95
CA LEU A 91 -24.74 18.57 5.03
C LEU A 91 -24.36 19.87 5.76
N PRO A 92 -25.14 20.36 6.75
CA PRO A 92 -24.71 21.48 7.59
C PRO A 92 -23.44 21.19 8.39
N THR A 93 -23.32 19.97 8.92
CA THR A 93 -22.16 19.51 9.72
C THR A 93 -20.85 19.53 8.92
N ILE A 94 -20.89 19.18 7.63
CA ILE A 94 -19.71 19.21 6.74
C ILE A 94 -19.45 20.61 6.17
N SER A 95 -20.51 21.35 5.81
CA SER A 95 -20.36 22.65 5.16
C SER A 95 -19.92 23.76 6.10
N ALA A 96 -20.33 23.75 7.38
CA ALA A 96 -19.95 24.79 8.33
C ALA A 96 -18.42 24.87 8.57
N PRO A 97 -17.69 23.77 8.84
CA PRO A 97 -16.23 23.82 8.99
C PRO A 97 -15.51 24.28 7.71
N LEU A 98 -15.99 23.88 6.54
CA LEU A 98 -15.42 24.29 5.25
C LEU A 98 -15.59 25.79 5.03
N LEU A 99 -16.79 26.32 5.29
CA LEU A 99 -17.09 27.74 5.17
C LEU A 99 -16.25 28.57 6.15
N VAL A 100 -16.15 28.14 7.42
CA VAL A 100 -15.31 28.83 8.41
C VAL A 100 -13.85 28.83 7.99
N SER A 101 -13.32 27.69 7.53
CA SER A 101 -11.94 27.59 7.04
C SER A 101 -11.68 28.51 5.85
N TYR A 102 -12.65 28.62 4.94
CA TYR A 102 -12.55 29.53 3.79
C TYR A 102 -12.54 31.00 4.22
N LEU A 103 -13.44 31.40 5.14
CA LEU A 103 -13.50 32.76 5.67
C LEU A 103 -12.22 33.15 6.42
N GLU A 104 -11.68 32.23 7.23
CA GLU A 104 -10.42 32.46 7.94
C GLU A 104 -9.23 32.63 7.01
N ARG A 105 -9.17 31.86 5.90
CA ARG A 105 -8.16 32.06 4.84
C ARG A 105 -8.25 33.44 4.18
N GLN A 106 -9.44 34.06 4.20
CA GLN A 106 -9.65 35.44 3.73
C GLN A 106 -9.47 36.49 4.83
N GLY A 107 -8.93 36.12 6.01
CA GLY A 107 -8.69 37.04 7.12
C GLY A 107 -9.94 37.41 7.92
N LYS A 108 -11.08 36.75 7.68
CA LYS A 108 -12.32 36.94 8.45
C LYS A 108 -12.39 35.91 9.57
N CYS A 109 -12.20 36.32 10.82
CA CYS A 109 -12.28 35.42 11.97
C CYS A 109 -13.73 35.26 12.46
N VAL A 110 -14.15 34.02 12.72
CA VAL A 110 -15.42 33.74 13.40
C VAL A 110 -15.19 33.84 14.92
N PRO A 111 -15.82 34.79 15.63
CA PRO A 111 -15.48 35.10 17.02
C PRO A 111 -15.85 33.98 18.00
N LEU A 112 -16.88 33.18 17.70
CA LEU A 112 -17.49 32.21 18.61
C LEU A 112 -16.56 31.06 19.05
N PHE A 113 -15.46 30.81 18.32
CA PHE A 113 -14.56 29.67 18.56
C PHE A 113 -13.08 30.07 18.70
N ARG A 114 -12.79 31.36 18.89
CA ARG A 114 -11.42 31.89 18.99
C ARG A 114 -10.68 31.43 20.26
N SER A 115 -11.41 31.02 21.29
CA SER A 115 -10.90 30.54 22.58
C SER A 115 -10.38 29.09 22.54
N ILE A 116 -10.71 28.32 21.49
CA ILE A 116 -10.26 26.92 21.35
C ILE A 116 -8.89 26.91 20.66
N SER A 117 -7.83 26.71 21.45
CA SER A 117 -6.44 26.76 20.97
C SER A 117 -6.04 25.61 20.04
N ARG A 118 -6.72 24.45 20.13
CA ARG A 118 -6.43 23.28 19.28
C ARG A 118 -7.27 23.31 17.99
N PRO A 119 -6.65 23.37 16.80
CA PRO A 119 -7.38 23.52 15.53
C PRO A 119 -8.42 22.42 15.25
N TRP A 120 -8.09 21.16 15.57
CA TRP A 120 -9.01 20.05 15.32
C TRP A 120 -10.22 20.06 16.27
N LEU A 121 -10.04 20.41 17.54
CA LEU A 121 -11.15 20.57 18.50
C LEU A 121 -12.07 21.71 18.08
N ARG A 122 -11.49 22.79 17.56
CA ARG A 122 -12.25 23.92 17.04
C ARG A 122 -13.10 23.52 15.85
N MET A 123 -12.54 22.77 14.90
CA MET A 123 -13.28 22.23 13.74
C MET A 123 -14.36 21.24 14.16
N ALA A 124 -14.09 20.38 15.15
CA ALA A 124 -15.09 19.47 15.71
C ALA A 124 -16.23 20.23 16.39
N ALA A 125 -15.94 21.29 17.15
CA ALA A 125 -16.95 22.12 17.79
C ALA A 125 -17.83 22.84 16.75
N ILE A 126 -17.23 23.38 15.68
CA ILE A 126 -17.96 24.00 14.57
C ILE A 126 -18.88 22.98 13.88
N ALA A 127 -18.40 21.75 13.66
CA ALA A 127 -19.20 20.67 13.07
C ALA A 127 -20.36 20.22 13.99
N ALA A 128 -20.15 20.23 15.31
CA ALA A 128 -21.16 19.81 16.29
C ALA A 128 -22.33 20.81 16.41
N CYS A 129 -22.09 22.11 16.18
CA CYS A 129 -23.13 23.14 16.33
C CYS A 129 -24.35 22.92 15.42
N PRO A 130 -24.22 22.72 14.09
CA PRO A 130 -25.36 22.40 13.23
C PRO A 130 -26.10 21.12 13.65
N LEU A 131 -25.37 20.10 14.12
CA LEU A 131 -25.97 18.86 14.60
C LEU A 131 -26.83 19.09 15.85
N LEU A 132 -26.34 19.90 16.80
CA LEU A 132 -27.12 20.29 17.98
C LEU A 132 -28.36 21.09 17.60
N VAL A 133 -28.23 22.04 16.67
CA VAL A 133 -29.38 22.82 16.17
C VAL A 133 -30.42 21.91 15.54
N ALA A 134 -30.00 20.96 14.70
CA ALA A 134 -30.91 20.03 14.02
C ALA A 134 -31.66 19.09 15.00
N ASN A 135 -31.08 18.78 16.15
CA ASN A 135 -31.71 17.91 17.16
C ASN A 135 -32.57 18.69 18.18
N ILE A 136 -32.20 19.92 18.53
CA ILE A 136 -32.89 20.72 19.56
C ILE A 136 -34.07 21.48 18.98
N PHE A 137 -34.02 21.88 17.70
CA PHE A 137 -35.04 22.70 17.07
C PHE A 137 -35.78 21.92 15.97
N PRO A 138 -36.98 21.35 16.26
CA PRO A 138 -37.76 20.60 15.27
C PRO A 138 -38.11 21.43 14.01
N GLN A 139 -38.23 22.74 14.17
CA GLN A 139 -38.47 23.69 13.06
C GLN A 139 -37.29 23.75 12.07
N TRP A 140 -36.07 23.35 12.47
CA TRP A 140 -34.91 23.26 11.57
C TRP A 140 -35.16 22.28 10.43
N HIS A 141 -35.72 21.11 10.73
CA HIS A 141 -36.03 20.10 9.74
C HIS A 141 -37.02 20.64 8.70
N LEU A 142 -38.09 21.29 9.16
CA LEU A 142 -39.08 21.90 8.28
C LEU A 142 -38.48 23.02 7.42
N ALA A 143 -37.69 23.92 8.02
CA ALA A 143 -37.05 25.02 7.32
C ALA A 143 -36.04 24.53 6.27
N TYR A 144 -35.24 23.52 6.61
CA TYR A 144 -34.27 22.90 5.72
C TYR A 144 -34.95 22.32 4.48
N TRP A 145 -35.94 21.45 4.69
CA TRP A 145 -36.66 20.82 3.59
C TRP A 145 -37.49 21.79 2.79
N PHE A 146 -38.10 22.80 3.43
CA PHE A 146 -38.81 23.86 2.71
C PHE A 146 -37.91 24.59 1.72
N VAL A 147 -36.72 25.01 2.14
CA VAL A 147 -35.75 25.68 1.25
C VAL A 147 -35.29 24.74 0.14
N PHE A 148 -34.98 23.49 0.49
CA PHE A 148 -34.47 22.50 -0.44
C PHE A 148 -35.49 22.12 -1.51
N GLU A 149 -36.73 21.84 -1.11
CA GLU A 149 -37.85 21.57 -2.03
C GLU A 149 -38.14 22.77 -2.93
N LYS A 150 -38.16 23.99 -2.41
CA LYS A 150 -38.39 25.19 -3.23
C LYS A 150 -37.28 25.42 -4.25
N LEU A 151 -36.03 25.14 -3.88
CA LEU A 151 -34.90 25.20 -4.80
C LEU A 151 -35.01 24.12 -5.90
N ILE A 152 -35.39 22.90 -5.55
CA ILE A 152 -35.61 21.83 -6.53
C ILE A 152 -36.80 22.14 -7.44
N GLN A 153 -37.90 22.66 -6.89
CA GLN A 153 -39.06 23.13 -7.67
C GLN A 153 -38.65 24.21 -8.67
N LEU A 154 -37.81 25.16 -8.26
CA LEU A 154 -37.31 26.22 -9.13
C LEU A 154 -36.44 25.66 -10.26
N ILE A 155 -35.45 24.83 -9.95
CA ILE A 155 -34.51 24.28 -10.95
C ILE A 155 -35.20 23.28 -11.89
N SER A 156 -36.21 22.55 -11.40
CA SER A 156 -36.98 21.60 -12.22
C SER A 156 -38.11 22.21 -13.05
N LEU A 157 -38.28 23.54 -13.00
CA LEU A 157 -39.41 24.25 -13.59
C LEU A 157 -40.74 23.62 -13.14
N ASN A 158 -40.90 23.46 -11.83
CA ASN A 158 -42.05 22.85 -11.18
C ASN A 158 -42.33 21.41 -11.68
N GLY A 159 -41.27 20.61 -11.85
CA GLY A 159 -41.37 19.21 -12.28
C GLY A 159 -41.59 18.98 -13.77
N GLN A 160 -41.48 20.02 -14.61
CA GLN A 160 -41.54 19.88 -16.07
C GLN A 160 -40.30 19.17 -16.64
N ILE A 161 -39.13 19.41 -16.04
CA ILE A 161 -37.90 18.74 -16.44
C ILE A 161 -37.77 17.43 -15.66
N LYS A 162 -37.98 16.31 -16.34
CA LYS A 162 -37.90 14.96 -15.76
C LYS A 162 -36.67 14.23 -16.30
N ILE A 163 -35.79 13.79 -15.39
CA ILE A 163 -34.67 12.91 -15.73
C ILE A 163 -34.99 11.54 -15.17
N PRO A 164 -34.97 10.47 -15.98
CA PRO A 164 -35.10 9.11 -15.46
C PRO A 164 -34.01 8.79 -14.42
N ILE A 165 -34.40 8.30 -13.24
CA ILE A 165 -33.47 8.03 -12.13
C ILE A 165 -32.33 7.08 -12.52
N ASN A 166 -32.61 6.08 -13.37
CA ASN A 166 -31.61 5.15 -13.88
C ASN A 166 -30.50 5.84 -14.70
N LEU A 167 -30.83 6.86 -15.50
CA LEU A 167 -29.82 7.65 -16.24
C LEU A 167 -28.98 8.50 -15.29
N ALA A 168 -29.61 9.07 -14.25
CA ALA A 168 -28.90 9.83 -13.23
C ALA A 168 -27.91 8.95 -12.44
N LEU A 169 -28.33 7.74 -12.05
CA LEU A 169 -27.48 6.76 -11.38
C LEU A 169 -26.34 6.26 -12.28
N LEU A 170 -26.63 5.99 -13.55
CA LEU A 170 -25.60 5.60 -14.52
C LEU A 170 -24.53 6.68 -14.68
N ALA A 171 -24.93 7.95 -14.81
CA ALA A 171 -24.00 9.07 -14.83
C ALA A 171 -23.15 9.11 -13.55
N GLY A 172 -23.76 8.83 -12.39
CA GLY A 172 -23.06 8.75 -11.10
C GLY A 172 -22.00 7.66 -11.03
N VAL A 173 -22.18 6.53 -11.74
CA VAL A 173 -21.18 5.46 -11.86
C VAL A 173 -20.07 5.83 -12.85
N ILE A 174 -20.39 6.55 -13.92
CA ILE A 174 -19.40 6.96 -14.94
C ILE A 174 -18.41 8.00 -14.38
N VAL A 175 -18.87 8.93 -13.54
CA VAL A 175 -18.04 10.00 -12.95
C VAL A 175 -16.78 9.46 -12.24
N PRO A 176 -16.83 8.50 -11.28
CA PRO A 176 -15.63 8.00 -10.61
C PRO A 176 -14.69 7.27 -11.57
N ILE A 177 -15.21 6.55 -12.57
CA ILE A 177 -14.39 5.90 -13.60
C ILE A 177 -13.62 6.94 -14.41
N LEU A 178 -14.30 7.99 -14.87
CA LEU A 178 -13.70 9.08 -15.63
C LEU A 178 -12.68 9.86 -14.78
N TRP A 179 -12.98 10.08 -13.50
CA TRP A 179 -12.08 10.73 -12.55
C TRP A 179 -10.78 9.92 -12.33
N VAL A 180 -10.88 8.61 -12.08
CA VAL A 180 -9.70 7.73 -11.95
C VAL A 180 -8.88 7.75 -13.24
N TRP A 181 -9.53 7.62 -14.39
CA TRP A 181 -8.86 7.66 -15.70
C TRP A 181 -8.10 8.98 -15.93
N LEU A 182 -8.73 10.12 -15.62
CA LEU A 182 -8.10 11.44 -15.70
C LEU A 182 -6.93 11.57 -14.73
N ARG A 183 -7.07 11.06 -13.51
CA ARG A 183 -6.01 11.10 -12.50
C ARG A 183 -4.81 10.26 -12.92
N MET A 184 -5.02 9.03 -13.40
CA MET A 184 -3.93 8.17 -13.90
C MET A 184 -3.18 8.83 -15.05
N ARG A 185 -3.91 9.50 -15.97
CA ARG A 185 -3.30 10.24 -17.08
C ARG A 185 -2.50 11.44 -16.62
N LYS A 186 -3.01 12.22 -15.67
CA LYS A 186 -2.32 13.40 -15.13
C LYS A 186 -1.04 13.02 -14.39
N HIS A 187 -1.06 11.91 -13.65
CA HIS A 187 0.04 11.46 -12.80
C HIS A 187 0.89 10.34 -13.43
N TRP A 188 0.91 10.23 -14.76
CA TRP A 188 1.70 9.21 -15.45
C TRP A 188 3.20 9.27 -15.09
N ARG A 189 3.73 10.49 -14.90
CA ARG A 189 5.13 10.75 -14.53
C ARG A 189 5.51 10.07 -13.21
N GLU A 190 4.62 10.06 -12.21
CA GLU A 190 4.89 9.45 -10.90
C GLU A 190 5.14 7.96 -11.05
N SER A 191 4.23 7.24 -11.72
CA SER A 191 4.35 5.79 -11.92
C SER A 191 5.59 5.41 -12.73
N VAL A 192 5.98 6.22 -13.72
CA VAL A 192 7.20 5.96 -14.50
C VAL A 192 8.44 6.30 -13.68
N SER A 193 8.41 7.36 -12.87
CA SER A 193 9.51 7.72 -11.96
C SER A 193 9.75 6.63 -10.91
N ASP A 194 8.67 6.10 -10.32
CA ASP A 194 8.74 4.98 -9.37
C ASP A 194 9.37 3.75 -10.02
N ARG A 195 9.04 3.48 -11.29
CA ARG A 195 9.63 2.35 -12.02
C ARG A 195 11.11 2.57 -12.35
N ILE A 196 11.49 3.76 -12.83
CA ILE A 196 12.89 4.13 -13.09
C ILE A 196 13.72 3.98 -11.82
N TYR A 197 13.27 4.60 -10.73
CA TYR A 197 13.96 4.55 -9.44
C TYR A 197 14.03 3.12 -8.88
N HIS A 198 13.00 2.31 -9.09
CA HIS A 198 13.06 0.90 -8.70
C HIS A 198 14.15 0.14 -9.47
N LEU A 199 14.27 0.32 -10.78
CA LEU A 199 15.30 -0.34 -11.59
C LEU A 199 16.70 0.12 -11.19
N ASP A 200 16.86 1.42 -10.92
CA ASP A 200 18.08 2.04 -10.41
C ASP A 200 18.58 1.36 -9.11
N ILE A 201 17.70 1.24 -8.11
CA ILE A 201 17.97 0.50 -6.87
C ILE A 201 18.45 -0.94 -7.16
N LEU A 202 17.83 -1.63 -8.12
CA LEU A 202 18.24 -2.99 -8.46
C LEU A 202 19.66 -3.01 -9.05
N HIS A 203 19.99 -2.08 -9.95
CA HIS A 203 21.32 -1.98 -10.54
C HIS A 203 22.39 -1.65 -9.49
N ASP A 204 22.16 -0.66 -8.63
CA ASP A 204 23.09 -0.24 -7.58
C ASP A 204 23.48 -1.33 -6.59
N ASN A 205 22.55 -2.28 -6.39
CA ASN A 205 22.66 -3.37 -5.43
C ASN A 205 22.89 -4.74 -6.11
N ASN A 206 23.23 -4.75 -7.41
CA ASN A 206 23.49 -5.97 -8.20
C ASN A 206 22.36 -7.02 -8.12
N LEU A 207 21.11 -6.55 -8.14
CA LEU A 207 19.91 -7.37 -8.11
C LEU A 207 19.30 -7.47 -9.50
N THR A 208 18.87 -8.67 -9.88
CA THR A 208 18.13 -8.92 -11.12
C THR A 208 16.73 -9.41 -10.78
N GLN A 209 15.71 -8.73 -11.29
CA GLN A 209 14.32 -9.15 -11.08
C GLN A 209 14.01 -10.42 -11.87
N VAL A 210 13.49 -11.43 -11.18
CA VAL A 210 13.08 -12.70 -11.80
C VAL A 210 11.58 -12.67 -12.05
N LYS A 211 11.17 -12.90 -13.31
CA LYS A 211 9.76 -13.05 -13.65
C LYS A 211 9.24 -14.38 -13.10
N ILE A 212 8.26 -14.30 -12.21
CA ILE A 212 7.65 -15.46 -11.55
C ILE A 212 6.12 -15.40 -11.65
N ILE A 213 5.48 -16.55 -11.49
CA ILE A 213 4.05 -16.64 -11.18
C ILE A 213 3.92 -16.61 -9.64
N PRO A 214 3.37 -15.55 -9.03
CA PRO A 214 3.44 -15.32 -7.58
C PRO A 214 2.95 -16.48 -6.72
N GLU A 215 1.76 -17.01 -7.02
CA GLU A 215 1.13 -18.12 -6.29
C GLU A 215 1.91 -19.43 -6.48
N ALA A 216 2.39 -19.70 -7.70
CA ALA A 216 3.13 -20.91 -8.00
C ALA A 216 4.50 -20.91 -7.29
N LYS A 217 5.19 -19.77 -7.28
CA LYS A 217 6.46 -19.62 -6.57
C LYS A 217 6.26 -19.77 -5.06
N SER A 218 5.22 -19.14 -4.49
CA SER A 218 4.87 -19.30 -3.08
C SER A 218 4.65 -20.78 -2.73
N LYS A 219 3.88 -21.51 -3.54
CA LYS A 219 3.61 -22.94 -3.32
C LYS A 219 4.87 -23.80 -3.41
N ALA A 220 5.77 -23.48 -4.34
CA ALA A 220 7.05 -24.17 -4.48
C ALA A 220 7.99 -23.94 -3.28
N LEU A 221 7.94 -22.74 -2.67
CA LEU A 221 8.71 -22.42 -1.47
C LEU A 221 8.07 -23.02 -0.20
N GLU A 222 6.74 -23.06 -0.12
CA GLU A 222 5.99 -23.74 0.96
C GLU A 222 6.30 -25.24 1.05
N ALA A 223 6.57 -25.88 -0.08
CA ALA A 223 7.02 -27.28 -0.11
C ALA A 223 8.43 -27.47 0.50
N GLN A 224 9.25 -26.42 0.54
CA GLN A 224 10.66 -26.48 0.98
C GLN A 224 10.89 -25.90 2.38
N PHE A 225 10.10 -24.90 2.79
CA PHE A 225 10.27 -24.17 4.05
C PHE A 225 8.93 -23.93 4.72
N LYS A 226 8.90 -24.08 6.04
CA LYS A 226 7.71 -23.82 6.87
C LYS A 226 7.37 -22.35 6.93
N GLU A 227 8.34 -21.45 6.76
CA GLU A 227 8.11 -20.00 6.70
C GLU A 227 6.98 -19.58 5.73
N PHE A 228 6.82 -20.28 4.60
CA PHE A 228 5.78 -19.95 3.61
C PHE A 228 4.42 -20.60 3.90
N HIS A 229 4.30 -21.42 4.95
CA HIS A 229 3.02 -21.95 5.43
C HIS A 229 2.34 -20.97 6.42
N ARG A 230 2.41 -19.66 6.13
CA ARG A 230 1.75 -18.59 6.91
C ARG A 230 0.39 -18.25 6.34
N GLY A 231 -0.52 -17.79 7.18
CA GLY A 231 -1.88 -17.47 6.77
C GLY A 231 -2.74 -18.70 6.45
N ASN A 232 -4.03 -18.45 6.19
CA ASN A 232 -5.03 -19.49 5.93
C ASN A 232 -5.88 -19.21 4.68
N HIS A 233 -5.51 -18.22 3.87
CA HIS A 233 -6.27 -17.84 2.68
C HIS A 233 -5.40 -17.72 1.42
N ARG A 234 -4.80 -16.54 1.15
CA ARG A 234 -3.96 -16.28 -0.02
C ARG A 234 -2.49 -16.19 0.40
N ARG A 235 -1.60 -16.66 -0.48
CA ARG A 235 -0.13 -16.63 -0.33
C ARG A 235 0.52 -16.36 -1.68
N THR A 236 1.37 -15.33 -1.76
CA THR A 236 2.03 -14.92 -3.01
C THR A 236 3.45 -14.45 -2.75
N ILE A 237 4.35 -14.68 -3.72
CA ILE A 237 5.65 -14.00 -3.76
C ILE A 237 5.49 -12.81 -4.70
N ASP A 238 5.35 -11.63 -4.13
CA ASP A 238 5.03 -10.40 -4.86
C ASP A 238 6.27 -9.82 -5.55
N ALA A 239 7.46 -10.09 -5.00
CA ALA A 239 8.73 -9.76 -5.63
C ALA A 239 9.78 -10.85 -5.38
N PHE A 240 10.62 -11.09 -6.38
CA PHE A 240 11.70 -12.08 -6.33
C PHE A 240 12.88 -11.61 -7.17
N TYR A 241 14.05 -11.56 -6.55
CA TYR A 241 15.28 -11.05 -7.15
C TYR A 241 16.40 -12.06 -6.96
N GLU A 242 17.31 -12.11 -7.93
CA GLU A 242 18.58 -12.84 -7.87
C GLU A 242 19.70 -11.85 -7.60
N GLY A 243 20.61 -12.22 -6.71
CA GLY A 243 21.79 -11.43 -6.39
C GLY A 243 23.00 -12.31 -6.10
N GLN A 244 24.17 -11.72 -6.21
CA GLN A 244 25.43 -12.34 -5.84
C GLN A 244 26.15 -11.47 -4.82
N TYR A 245 26.45 -12.03 -3.66
CA TYR A 245 27.24 -11.37 -2.65
C TYR A 245 28.71 -11.80 -2.76
N GLN A 246 29.61 -10.83 -2.72
CA GLN A 246 31.06 -11.03 -2.71
C GLN A 246 31.64 -10.42 -1.43
N GLY A 247 31.74 -11.25 -0.40
CA GLY A 247 32.32 -10.89 0.88
C GLY A 247 33.83 -11.11 0.92
N LYS A 248 34.43 -10.81 2.08
CA LYS A 248 35.87 -10.99 2.33
C LYS A 248 36.25 -12.46 2.50
N ALA A 249 35.38 -13.25 3.11
CA ALA A 249 35.58 -14.65 3.46
C ALA A 249 34.73 -15.60 2.60
N HIS A 250 33.49 -15.23 2.29
CA HIS A 250 32.61 -16.05 1.45
C HIS A 250 31.93 -15.22 0.36
N SER A 251 31.77 -15.85 -0.80
CA SER A 251 30.87 -15.39 -1.86
C SER A 251 29.74 -16.39 -2.01
N PHE A 252 28.50 -15.91 -2.16
CA PHE A 252 27.34 -16.77 -2.32
C PHE A 252 26.28 -16.12 -3.20
N GLN A 253 25.52 -16.97 -3.90
CA GLN A 253 24.30 -16.54 -4.60
C GLN A 253 23.15 -16.53 -3.60
N PHE A 254 22.24 -15.57 -3.78
CA PHE A 254 21.04 -15.48 -2.98
C PHE A 254 19.84 -15.08 -3.83
N ASN A 255 18.65 -15.43 -3.35
CA ASN A 255 17.42 -14.83 -3.79
C ASN A 255 16.84 -13.94 -2.70
N LEU A 256 16.47 -12.72 -3.07
CA LEU A 256 15.75 -11.80 -2.20
C LEU A 256 14.26 -11.84 -2.55
N TYR A 257 13.40 -11.95 -1.56
CA TYR A 257 11.96 -12.13 -1.78
C TYR A 257 11.10 -11.19 -0.93
N HIS A 258 9.90 -10.92 -1.45
CA HIS A 258 8.78 -10.33 -0.75
C HIS A 258 7.61 -11.30 -0.77
N PHE A 259 7.27 -11.81 0.42
CA PHE A 259 6.19 -12.78 0.61
C PHE A 259 4.98 -12.09 1.23
N HIS A 260 3.83 -12.22 0.58
CA HIS A 260 2.54 -11.75 1.07
C HIS A 260 1.66 -12.93 1.46
N TYR A 261 0.99 -12.82 2.61
CA TYR A 261 -0.01 -13.79 3.05
C TYR A 261 -1.22 -13.14 3.69
N VAL A 262 -2.35 -13.86 3.65
CA VAL A 262 -3.63 -13.39 4.19
C VAL A 262 -4.14 -14.31 5.29
N ILE A 263 -4.55 -13.70 6.40
CA ILE A 263 -5.33 -14.35 7.45
C ILE A 263 -6.79 -13.93 7.29
N LYS A 264 -7.65 -14.90 7.00
CA LYS A 264 -9.11 -14.78 7.02
C LYS A 264 -9.61 -15.12 8.42
N ARG A 265 -10.27 -14.16 9.09
CA ARG A 265 -10.97 -14.37 10.36
C ARG A 265 -12.42 -13.89 10.30
N ARG A 266 -13.26 -14.44 11.17
CA ARG A 266 -14.65 -14.03 11.33
C ARG A 266 -14.74 -13.15 12.57
N GLU A 267 -15.20 -11.91 12.39
CA GLU A 267 -15.56 -11.02 13.47
C GLU A 267 -17.08 -11.09 13.69
N THR A 268 -17.47 -11.04 14.95
CA THR A 268 -18.87 -11.10 15.37
C THR A 268 -19.14 -9.87 16.22
N ASP A 269 -19.90 -8.93 15.68
CA ASP A 269 -20.30 -7.73 16.38
C ASP A 269 -21.76 -7.88 16.83
N THR A 270 -22.02 -7.64 18.10
CA THR A 270 -23.37 -7.62 18.65
C THR A 270 -23.72 -6.17 18.97
N ASP A 271 -24.77 -5.65 18.35
CA ASP A 271 -25.24 -4.29 18.62
C ASP A 271 -25.95 -4.21 19.99
N ALA A 272 -26.23 -2.98 20.44
CA ALA A 272 -26.94 -2.72 21.70
C ALA A 272 -28.36 -3.33 21.73
N ASN A 273 -28.90 -3.76 20.59
CA ASN A 273 -30.20 -4.40 20.45
C ASN A 273 -30.11 -5.94 20.39
N GLY A 274 -28.93 -6.52 20.63
CA GLY A 274 -28.70 -7.97 20.63
C GLY A 274 -28.61 -8.60 19.24
N LYS A 275 -28.63 -7.81 18.16
CA LYS A 275 -28.48 -8.31 16.79
C LYS A 275 -27.01 -8.55 16.52
N THR A 276 -26.71 -9.78 16.11
CA THR A 276 -25.36 -10.23 15.83
C THR A 276 -25.07 -10.16 14.34
N THR A 277 -24.04 -9.41 13.95
CA THR A 277 -23.54 -9.30 12.59
C THR A 277 -22.22 -10.06 12.46
N ARG A 278 -22.11 -10.94 11.46
CA ARG A 278 -20.88 -11.70 11.18
C ARG A 278 -20.17 -11.10 9.98
N THR A 279 -18.99 -10.55 10.19
CA THR A 279 -18.17 -9.95 9.13
C THR A 279 -16.94 -10.82 8.90
N THR A 280 -16.61 -11.08 7.63
CA THR A 280 -15.36 -11.77 7.27
C THR A 280 -14.30 -10.72 6.99
N VAL A 281 -13.22 -10.74 7.76
CA VAL A 281 -12.09 -9.81 7.63
C VAL A 281 -10.89 -10.55 7.06
N TYR A 282 -10.18 -9.88 6.16
CA TYR A 282 -8.96 -10.38 5.53
C TYR A 282 -7.81 -9.47 5.95
N ASP A 283 -6.93 -9.98 6.81
CA ASP A 283 -5.76 -9.26 7.28
C ASP A 283 -4.56 -9.63 6.39
N HIS A 284 -3.91 -8.62 5.82
CA HIS A 284 -2.77 -8.76 4.90
C HIS A 284 -1.46 -8.57 5.66
N TYR A 285 -0.52 -9.47 5.46
CA TYR A 285 0.79 -9.47 6.11
C TYR A 285 1.91 -9.70 5.11
N HIS A 286 3.10 -9.21 5.43
CA HIS A 286 4.27 -9.29 4.57
C HIS A 286 5.48 -9.83 5.32
N ARG A 287 6.35 -10.53 4.60
CA ARG A 287 7.64 -11.02 5.08
C ARG A 287 8.68 -10.78 3.99
N TYR A 288 9.87 -10.41 4.39
CA TYR A 288 10.98 -10.12 3.49
C TYR A 288 12.17 -10.98 3.89
N GLY A 289 13.07 -11.29 2.97
CA GLY A 289 14.18 -12.15 3.34
C GLY A 289 15.02 -12.69 2.21
N LEU A 290 15.95 -13.57 2.60
CA LEU A 290 16.93 -14.18 1.73
C LEU A 290 16.75 -15.69 1.66
N LEU A 291 16.94 -16.25 0.48
CA LEU A 291 17.15 -17.68 0.25
C LEU A 291 18.57 -17.88 -0.26
N PHE A 292 19.32 -18.79 0.33
CA PHE A 292 20.71 -19.06 -0.05
C PHE A 292 21.12 -20.47 0.37
N ASP A 293 22.22 -20.98 -0.17
CA ASP A 293 22.75 -22.28 0.24
C ASP A 293 23.53 -22.15 1.55
N PHE A 294 23.25 -23.04 2.50
CA PHE A 294 23.89 -23.10 3.81
C PHE A 294 24.26 -24.55 4.16
N PRO A 295 25.39 -25.07 3.61
CA PRO A 295 25.71 -26.49 3.65
C PRO A 295 26.21 -27.01 5.01
N TYR A 296 26.32 -26.14 6.02
CA TYR A 296 26.94 -26.46 7.30
C TYR A 296 26.05 -27.30 8.23
N VAL A 297 24.73 -27.15 8.13
CA VAL A 297 23.72 -27.89 8.90
C VAL A 297 22.49 -28.21 8.05
N LYS A 298 21.63 -29.12 8.53
CA LYS A 298 20.39 -29.52 7.85
C LYS A 298 19.25 -29.68 8.83
N SER A 299 18.03 -29.36 8.37
CA SER A 299 16.78 -29.54 9.14
C SER A 299 16.82 -28.88 10.52
N VAL A 300 17.22 -27.61 10.57
CA VAL A 300 17.28 -26.79 11.79
C VAL A 300 16.55 -25.47 11.52
N ALA A 301 15.69 -25.05 12.45
CA ALA A 301 15.00 -23.78 12.41
C ALA A 301 15.13 -23.03 13.74
N LEU A 302 15.48 -21.76 13.67
CA LEU A 302 15.48 -20.80 14.75
C LEU A 302 14.34 -19.81 14.50
N ASP A 303 13.41 -19.73 15.42
CA ASP A 303 12.18 -18.94 15.28
C ASP A 303 12.05 -17.92 16.41
N ALA A 304 12.19 -16.63 16.10
CA ALA A 304 11.92 -15.51 17.01
C ALA A 304 10.52 -14.89 16.82
N ASP A 305 9.71 -15.41 15.91
CA ASP A 305 8.34 -14.94 15.63
C ASP A 305 7.28 -15.79 16.35
N GLY A 306 7.53 -17.10 16.45
CA GLY A 306 6.62 -18.08 17.05
C GLY A 306 5.51 -18.54 16.11
N LEU A 307 5.53 -18.08 14.85
CA LEU A 307 4.59 -18.43 13.78
C LEU A 307 5.36 -18.60 12.47
N PRO A 308 4.95 -19.51 11.57
CA PRO A 308 4.06 -20.62 11.85
C PRO A 308 4.73 -21.60 12.82
N ALA A 309 3.94 -22.34 13.60
CA ALA A 309 4.49 -23.31 14.55
C ALA A 309 5.28 -24.41 13.81
N ILE A 310 6.61 -24.38 13.97
CA ILE A 310 7.51 -25.38 13.38
C ILE A 310 7.48 -26.64 14.25
N LYS A 311 7.12 -27.78 13.66
CA LYS A 311 7.08 -29.07 14.35
C LYS A 311 8.44 -29.77 14.25
N GLY A 312 8.90 -30.37 15.35
CA GLY A 312 10.13 -31.16 15.39
C GLY A 312 10.66 -31.31 16.82
N ASN A 313 11.88 -31.81 16.95
CA ASN A 313 12.55 -31.94 18.23
C ASN A 313 13.02 -30.56 18.71
N LYS A 314 12.61 -30.20 19.92
CA LYS A 314 13.07 -28.96 20.56
C LYS A 314 14.52 -29.09 20.99
N TYR A 315 15.29 -28.03 20.78
CA TYR A 315 16.64 -27.87 21.29
C TYR A 315 16.68 -26.64 22.19
N THR A 316 17.44 -26.74 23.29
CA THR A 316 17.64 -25.66 24.25
C THR A 316 19.13 -25.44 24.36
N ASP A 317 19.57 -24.21 24.13
CA ASP A 317 20.98 -23.82 24.26
C ASP A 317 21.36 -23.57 25.73
N ALA A 318 22.64 -23.44 26.05
CA ALA A 318 23.09 -23.05 27.39
C ALA A 318 22.77 -21.57 27.71
N SER A 319 22.64 -20.71 26.71
CA SER A 319 22.32 -19.29 26.89
C SER A 319 20.83 -19.06 27.13
N ASN A 320 20.50 -18.62 28.36
CA ASN A 320 19.13 -18.25 28.71
C ASN A 320 18.59 -17.09 27.86
N ALA A 321 19.42 -16.09 27.55
CA ALA A 321 19.02 -14.95 26.72
C ALA A 321 18.63 -15.38 25.30
N PHE A 322 19.36 -16.36 24.75
CA PHE A 322 19.04 -16.95 23.46
C PHE A 322 17.73 -17.72 23.49
N ASN A 323 17.53 -18.59 24.48
CA ASN A 323 16.30 -19.39 24.61
C ASN A 323 15.04 -18.53 24.86
N GLN A 324 15.19 -17.33 25.40
CA GLN A 324 14.10 -16.34 25.52
C GLN A 324 13.77 -15.66 24.19
N SER A 325 14.77 -15.53 23.30
CA SER A 325 14.63 -14.83 22.03
C SER A 325 14.27 -15.77 20.87
N PHE A 326 14.68 -17.03 20.91
CA PHE A 326 14.48 -18.01 19.85
C PHE A 326 13.94 -19.34 20.36
N LYS A 327 13.00 -19.91 19.61
CA LYS A 327 12.65 -21.32 19.70
C LYS A 327 13.45 -22.09 18.65
N VAL A 328 14.19 -23.10 19.09
CA VAL A 328 14.96 -23.96 18.19
C VAL A 328 14.24 -25.28 17.97
N VAL A 329 13.98 -25.59 16.71
CA VAL A 329 13.37 -26.85 16.27
C VAL A 329 14.32 -27.52 15.28
N CYS A 330 14.52 -28.82 15.44
CA CYS A 330 15.42 -29.59 14.58
C CYS A 330 14.91 -31.02 14.37
N GLN A 331 15.43 -31.69 13.34
CA GLN A 331 15.24 -33.13 13.19
C GLN A 331 16.19 -33.89 14.13
N HIS A 332 17.46 -33.50 14.17
CA HIS A 332 18.50 -34.09 15.01
C HIS A 332 19.16 -33.02 15.88
N LYS A 333 19.16 -33.21 17.21
CA LYS A 333 19.75 -32.25 18.17
C LYS A 333 21.23 -31.96 17.91
N MET A 334 21.97 -32.93 17.36
CA MET A 334 23.37 -32.75 16.96
C MET A 334 23.55 -31.65 15.90
N GLN A 335 22.60 -31.50 14.96
CA GLN A 335 22.65 -30.44 13.94
C GLN A 335 22.44 -29.06 14.56
N ALA A 336 21.50 -28.94 15.51
CA ALA A 336 21.29 -27.71 16.26
C ALA A 336 22.53 -27.34 17.09
N ALA A 337 23.12 -28.30 17.81
CA ALA A 337 24.36 -28.09 18.57
C ALA A 337 25.55 -27.68 17.68
N LYS A 338 25.64 -28.20 16.45
CA LYS A 338 26.68 -27.81 15.49
C LYS A 338 26.54 -26.35 15.03
N LEU A 339 25.31 -25.88 14.82
CA LEU A 339 25.03 -24.49 14.45
C LEU A 339 25.27 -23.54 15.64
N LEU A 340 24.73 -23.90 16.81
CA LEU A 340 24.64 -23.06 18.00
C LEU A 340 25.91 -23.12 18.86
N LYS A 341 27.06 -22.88 18.23
CA LYS A 341 28.31 -22.58 18.95
C LYS A 341 28.19 -21.21 19.63
N PRO A 342 28.95 -20.93 20.71
CA PRO A 342 28.86 -19.66 21.44
C PRO A 342 28.89 -18.40 20.55
N ALA A 343 29.83 -18.33 19.59
CA ALA A 343 29.93 -17.21 18.67
C ALA A 343 28.71 -17.06 17.74
N THR A 344 28.13 -18.16 17.27
CA THR A 344 26.93 -18.13 16.43
C THR A 344 25.71 -17.70 17.24
N VAL A 345 25.61 -18.15 18.50
CA VAL A 345 24.55 -17.74 19.44
C VAL A 345 24.58 -16.23 19.67
N GLU A 346 25.77 -15.67 19.91
CA GLU A 346 25.95 -14.21 20.02
C GLU A 346 25.52 -13.48 18.75
N LYS A 347 25.91 -13.99 17.57
CA LYS A 347 25.52 -13.37 16.30
C LYS A 347 24.02 -13.39 16.06
N PHE A 348 23.31 -14.46 16.43
CA PHE A 348 21.85 -14.50 16.33
C PHE A 348 21.16 -13.53 17.31
N LEU A 349 21.72 -13.33 18.52
CA LEU A 349 21.20 -12.35 19.46
C LEU A 349 21.37 -10.91 18.94
N GLU A 350 22.51 -10.60 18.32
CA GLU A 350 22.75 -9.33 17.62
C GLU A 350 21.70 -9.11 16.51
N LEU A 351 21.49 -10.13 15.66
CA LEU A 351 20.52 -10.05 14.57
C LEU A 351 19.08 -9.87 15.05
N LYS A 352 18.71 -10.52 16.16
CA LYS A 352 17.40 -10.33 16.78
C LYS A 352 17.20 -8.91 17.31
N GLY A 353 18.28 -8.22 17.69
CA GLY A 353 18.24 -6.80 18.07
C GLY A 353 18.04 -5.88 16.86
N ALA A 354 18.58 -6.25 15.70
CA ALA A 354 18.53 -5.45 14.47
C ALA A 354 17.27 -5.67 13.62
N TYR A 355 16.67 -6.87 13.67
CA TYR A 355 15.58 -7.27 12.77
C TYR A 355 14.35 -7.79 13.52
N ARG A 356 13.16 -7.41 13.04
CA ARG A 356 11.91 -7.86 13.65
C ARG A 356 11.54 -9.26 13.18
N ARG A 357 11.10 -10.10 14.13
CA ARG A 357 10.51 -11.43 13.87
C ARG A 357 11.42 -12.29 12.99
N LEU A 358 12.70 -12.36 13.33
CA LEU A 358 13.69 -13.11 12.59
C LEU A 358 13.38 -14.62 12.61
N VAL A 359 13.39 -15.24 11.44
CA VAL A 359 13.34 -16.69 11.28
C VAL A 359 14.55 -17.11 10.46
N PHE A 360 15.27 -18.13 10.91
CA PHE A 360 16.36 -18.76 10.18
C PHE A 360 16.07 -20.26 10.06
N GLU A 361 15.67 -20.71 8.87
CA GLU A 361 15.25 -22.08 8.60
C GLU A 361 16.17 -22.72 7.56
N VAL A 362 16.89 -23.78 7.93
CA VAL A 362 17.68 -24.60 7.03
C VAL A 362 16.96 -25.92 6.78
N ASN A 363 16.62 -26.19 5.52
CA ASN A 363 15.89 -27.39 5.14
C ASN A 363 16.80 -28.63 5.04
N ALA A 364 16.22 -29.79 4.70
CA ALA A 364 16.94 -31.05 4.58
C ALA A 364 18.01 -31.07 3.45
N ASN A 365 17.87 -30.17 2.47
CA ASN A 365 18.80 -30.04 1.34
C ASN A 365 19.95 -29.07 1.62
N GLY A 366 19.99 -28.44 2.81
CA GLY A 366 20.99 -27.43 3.14
C GLY A 366 20.73 -26.08 2.47
N LYS A 367 19.49 -25.80 2.05
CA LYS A 367 19.07 -24.45 1.67
C LYS A 367 18.52 -23.72 2.88
N CYS A 368 18.85 -22.45 3.00
CA CYS A 368 18.40 -21.59 4.08
C CYS A 368 17.34 -20.59 3.59
N CYS A 369 16.36 -20.34 4.45
CA CYS A 369 15.43 -19.23 4.39
C CYS A 369 15.64 -18.37 5.62
N LEU A 370 16.05 -17.12 5.41
CA LEU A 370 16.15 -16.10 6.44
C LEU A 370 15.03 -15.08 6.21
N ALA A 371 14.09 -14.96 7.14
CA ALA A 371 12.90 -14.12 7.01
C ALA A 371 12.78 -13.09 8.14
N ILE A 372 12.30 -11.89 7.80
CA ILE A 372 12.10 -10.75 8.69
C ILE A 372 10.78 -10.03 8.37
N ASP A 373 10.30 -9.19 9.30
CA ASP A 373 9.10 -8.36 9.17
C ASP A 373 9.47 -6.88 8.99
N ASP A 374 10.35 -6.60 8.04
CA ASP A 374 10.95 -5.29 7.81
C ASP A 374 10.81 -4.90 6.33
N ASP A 375 9.90 -3.95 6.05
CA ASP A 375 9.53 -3.50 4.70
C ASP A 375 10.59 -2.62 4.03
N ASP A 376 11.42 -1.97 4.83
CA ASP A 376 12.58 -1.17 4.44
C ASP A 376 13.78 -2.00 3.96
N LEU A 377 13.70 -3.34 3.91
CA LEU A 377 14.76 -4.17 3.33
C LEU A 377 14.95 -3.94 1.82
N LEU A 378 13.84 -3.65 1.12
CA LEU A 378 13.77 -3.54 -0.34
C LEU A 378 13.25 -2.18 -0.83
N THR A 379 12.85 -1.30 0.09
CA THR A 379 12.21 -0.04 -0.27
C THR A 379 13.08 1.15 0.11
N LEU A 380 13.44 1.94 -0.90
CA LEU A 380 13.94 3.30 -0.74
C LEU A 380 12.88 4.25 -1.30
N ARG A 381 12.81 5.45 -0.72
CA ARG A 381 11.91 6.51 -1.18
C ARG A 381 12.71 7.52 -1.98
N ARG A 382 12.32 7.72 -3.24
CA ARG A 382 12.85 8.81 -4.07
C ARG A 382 12.42 10.17 -3.55
N GLN A 383 13.24 11.17 -3.82
CA GLN A 383 12.97 12.58 -3.53
C GLN A 383 12.39 13.30 -4.74
N TYR A 384 12.89 12.99 -5.94
CA TYR A 384 12.51 13.63 -7.19
C TYR A 384 11.86 12.63 -8.16
N GLY A 385 11.52 13.09 -9.37
CA GLY A 385 10.91 12.28 -10.41
C GLY A 385 10.86 13.05 -11.74
N LEU A 386 10.18 12.52 -12.74
CA LEU A 386 10.07 13.11 -14.09
C LEU A 386 9.39 14.50 -14.13
N ALA A 387 8.84 14.98 -13.01
CA ALA A 387 8.38 16.37 -12.88
C ALA A 387 9.56 17.36 -12.69
N SER A 388 10.69 16.88 -12.17
CA SER A 388 11.95 17.59 -11.93
C SER A 388 13.11 16.75 -12.51
N PRO A 389 13.27 16.69 -13.85
CA PRO A 389 14.17 15.73 -14.48
C PRO A 389 15.65 15.94 -14.14
N THR A 390 16.08 17.17 -13.88
CA THR A 390 17.50 17.46 -13.61
C THR A 390 17.89 16.89 -12.25
N GLU A 391 17.11 17.22 -11.22
CA GLU A 391 17.30 16.76 -9.85
C GLU A 391 17.09 15.24 -9.75
N PHE A 392 16.19 14.68 -10.55
CA PHE A 392 15.99 13.23 -10.61
C PHE A 392 17.17 12.52 -11.28
N ALA A 393 17.75 13.06 -12.35
CA ALA A 393 18.96 12.50 -12.96
C ALA A 393 20.16 12.57 -11.99
N GLU A 394 20.30 13.66 -11.22
CA GLU A 394 21.32 13.78 -10.17
C GLU A 394 21.09 12.77 -9.02
N GLU A 395 19.84 12.52 -8.66
CA GLU A 395 19.48 11.50 -7.67
C GLU A 395 19.85 10.08 -8.15
N LEU A 396 19.55 9.74 -9.40
CA LEU A 396 19.89 8.44 -9.99
C LEU A 396 21.40 8.24 -10.19
N ALA A 397 22.13 9.31 -10.52
CA ALA A 397 23.60 9.25 -10.57
C ALA A 397 24.23 9.06 -9.17
N GLY A 398 23.44 9.29 -8.11
CA GLY A 398 23.79 8.97 -6.74
C GLY A 398 23.49 7.50 -6.43
N ARG A 399 24.47 6.78 -5.87
CA ARG A 399 24.29 5.37 -5.52
C ARG A 399 23.25 5.18 -4.39
N SER A 400 22.14 4.53 -4.74
CA SER A 400 21.04 4.14 -3.85
C SER A 400 21.34 2.81 -3.14
N GLU A 401 22.10 2.87 -2.06
CA GLU A 401 22.51 1.68 -1.29
C GLU A 401 21.39 1.15 -0.38
N LEU A 402 21.04 -0.14 -0.53
CA LEU A 402 20.17 -0.87 0.39
C LEU A 402 20.94 -1.29 1.65
N LYS A 403 21.23 -0.32 2.53
CA LYS A 403 22.04 -0.51 3.74
C LYS A 403 21.61 -1.70 4.59
N LYS A 404 20.30 -1.91 4.74
CA LYS A 404 19.74 -3.01 5.53
C LYS A 404 19.96 -4.37 4.87
N LEU A 405 19.85 -4.44 3.55
CA LEU A 405 20.20 -5.63 2.78
C LEU A 405 21.69 -5.94 2.91
N ASN A 406 22.57 -4.95 2.77
CA ASN A 406 24.01 -5.12 2.89
C ASN A 406 24.40 -5.64 4.29
N HIS A 407 23.88 -5.03 5.35
CA HIS A 407 24.09 -5.50 6.72
C HIS A 407 23.58 -6.95 6.91
N LEU A 408 22.46 -7.31 6.30
CA LEU A 408 21.93 -8.68 6.37
C LEU A 408 22.83 -9.69 5.63
N LEU A 409 23.34 -9.33 4.45
CA LEU A 409 24.24 -10.17 3.67
C LEU A 409 25.59 -10.37 4.37
N GLU A 410 26.15 -9.31 4.96
CA GLU A 410 27.34 -9.39 5.82
C GLU A 410 27.12 -10.30 7.03
N ALA A 411 25.95 -10.21 7.66
CA ALA A 411 25.61 -11.10 8.76
C ALA A 411 25.51 -12.57 8.32
N VAL A 412 24.95 -12.84 7.14
CA VAL A 412 24.92 -14.19 6.56
C VAL A 412 26.34 -14.70 6.30
N GLU A 413 27.23 -13.90 5.73
CA GLU A 413 28.63 -14.27 5.55
C GLU A 413 29.31 -14.62 6.89
N GLN A 414 29.08 -13.82 7.94
CA GLN A 414 29.62 -14.12 9.26
C GLN A 414 29.07 -15.42 9.83
N LEU A 415 27.78 -15.70 9.67
CA LEU A 415 27.18 -16.97 10.08
C LEU A 415 27.79 -18.16 9.32
N MET A 416 28.05 -18.02 8.02
CA MET A 416 28.76 -19.03 7.23
C MET A 416 30.18 -19.25 7.78
N ARG A 417 30.94 -18.18 8.00
CA ARG A 417 32.31 -18.23 8.54
C ARG A 417 32.39 -18.92 9.91
N LEU A 418 31.46 -18.59 10.82
CA LEU A 418 31.40 -19.18 12.17
C LEU A 418 30.96 -20.65 12.16
N SER A 419 30.20 -21.05 11.13
CA SER A 419 29.72 -22.41 10.94
C SER A 419 30.69 -23.30 10.17
N ASP A 420 31.58 -22.69 9.38
CA ASP A 420 32.68 -23.37 8.71
C ASP A 420 33.71 -23.83 9.76
N ASN A 421 34.03 -25.12 9.72
CA ASN A 421 34.98 -25.72 10.66
C ASN A 421 36.43 -25.60 10.17
N ASN A 422 36.68 -24.91 9.04
CA ASN A 422 37.99 -24.83 8.40
C ASN A 422 38.89 -23.69 8.89
N PHE A 423 38.42 -22.83 9.82
CA PHE A 423 39.26 -21.77 10.38
C PHE A 423 39.96 -22.26 11.66
N ARG A 424 41.29 -22.49 11.55
CA ARG A 424 42.24 -22.59 12.65
C ARG A 424 42.69 -21.21 13.12
#